data_AF-A0A8J2EKA0-F1
#
_entry.id   AF-A0A8J2EKA0-F1
#
_cell.length_a   1.000
_cell.length_b   1.000
_cell.length_c   1.000
_cell.angle_alpha   90.00
_cell.angle_beta   90.00
_cell.angle_gamma   90.00
#
_symmetry.space_group_name_H-M   'P 1'
#
loop_
_entity.id
_entity.type
_entity.pdbx_description
1 polymer ?
#
loop_
_entity_poly.entity_id
_entity_poly.type
_entity_poly.pdbx_seq_one_letter_code
_entity_poly.pdbx_strand_id
1 'polypeptide(L)'
;MNGDVFSLPVRKRLVTTLIYSIFDYCAAIYTDITGQQQIRLQRKLNTCVRYIVKISKYEHVTQYYTELRWLTLSSRRKFFLSCLIYKALYLNQKPLIRRDLEILEPRLRRGDIRQAYLELPVYHSAKYEKSFLISAIKI
;
A
#
# COMPACT_ATOMS: atom_id res chain seq x y z
N MET A 1 -24.84 14.84 28.65
CA MET A 1 -23.84 13.75 28.70
C MET A 1 -24.06 12.88 27.47
N ASN A 2 -23.33 13.12 26.38
CA ASN A 2 -23.52 12.37 25.14
C ASN A 2 -22.84 11.00 25.27
N GLY A 3 -23.66 9.97 25.49
CA GLY A 3 -23.22 8.58 25.65
C GLY A 3 -22.49 8.11 24.40
N ASP A 4 -21.18 8.03 24.50
CA ASP A 4 -20.37 7.45 23.45
C ASP A 4 -20.50 5.92 23.49
N VAL A 5 -21.21 5.34 22.53
CA VAL A 5 -21.50 3.89 22.50
C VAL A 5 -20.21 3.07 22.41
N PHE A 6 -19.15 3.62 21.80
CA PHE A 6 -17.88 2.91 21.59
C PHE A 6 -16.68 3.72 22.07
N SER A 7 -15.84 3.09 22.90
CA SER A 7 -14.54 3.65 23.28
C SER A 7 -13.58 3.72 22.08
N LEU A 8 -12.56 4.59 22.17
CA LEU A 8 -11.51 4.73 21.14
C LEU A 8 -10.92 3.39 20.68
N PRO A 9 -10.48 2.46 21.56
CA PRO A 9 -9.90 1.19 21.11
C PRO A 9 -10.93 0.31 20.36
N VAL A 10 -12.21 0.36 20.74
CA VAL A 10 -13.27 -0.38 20.05
C VAL A 10 -13.48 0.19 18.65
N ARG A 11 -13.58 1.52 18.51
CA ARG A 11 -13.72 2.18 17.20
C ARG A 11 -12.53 1.90 16.29
N LYS A 12 -11.32 1.96 16.84
CA LYS A 12 -10.09 1.58 16.12
C LYS A 12 -10.19 0.14 15.62
N ARG A 13 -10.60 -0.81 16.48
CA ARG A 13 -10.71 -2.23 16.14
C ARG A 13 -11.77 -2.51 15.08
N LEU A 14 -12.91 -1.83 15.14
CA LEU A 14 -13.97 -1.94 14.14
C LEU A 14 -13.47 -1.48 12.76
N VAL A 15 -12.85 -0.31 12.68
CA VAL A 15 -12.29 0.18 11.41
C VAL A 15 -11.18 -0.73 10.90
N THR A 16 -10.30 -1.26 11.76
CA THR A 16 -9.25 -2.18 11.32
C THR A 16 -9.78 -3.50 10.75
N THR A 17 -10.83 -4.06 11.37
CA THR A 17 -11.34 -5.38 11.01
C THR A 17 -12.29 -5.33 9.81
N LEU A 18 -13.07 -4.27 9.69
CA LEU A 18 -14.12 -4.15 8.67
C LEU A 18 -13.70 -3.33 7.45
N ILE A 19 -12.98 -2.22 7.66
CA ILE A 19 -12.68 -1.27 6.59
C ILE A 19 -11.28 -1.49 6.04
N TYR A 20 -10.26 -1.59 6.91
CA TYR A 20 -8.90 -1.86 6.45
C TYR A 20 -8.76 -3.21 5.76
N SER A 21 -9.48 -4.25 6.21
CA SER A 21 -9.48 -5.55 5.55
C SER A 21 -9.87 -5.46 4.07
N ILE A 22 -10.83 -4.60 3.72
CA ILE A 22 -11.24 -4.36 2.33
C ILE A 22 -10.14 -3.63 1.55
N PHE A 23 -9.52 -2.61 2.15
CA PHE A 23 -8.41 -1.89 1.51
C PHE A 23 -7.17 -2.77 1.32
N ASP A 24 -6.90 -3.64 2.28
CA ASP A 24 -5.72 -4.50 2.31
C ASP A 24 -5.85 -5.69 1.36
N TYR A 25 -7.06 -6.24 1.22
CA TYR A 25 -7.34 -7.35 0.31
C TYR A 25 -6.91 -7.04 -1.13
N CYS A 26 -7.26 -5.85 -1.61
CA CYS A 26 -6.93 -5.41 -2.97
C CYS A 26 -5.60 -4.65 -3.06
N ALA A 27 -4.80 -4.57 -1.99
CA ALA A 27 -3.60 -3.72 -1.96
C ALA A 27 -2.59 -4.08 -3.06
N ALA A 28 -2.46 -5.36 -3.40
CA ALA A 28 -1.59 -5.85 -4.49
C ALA A 28 -2.18 -5.67 -5.89
N ILE A 29 -3.51 -5.51 -6.01
CA ILE A 29 -4.19 -5.31 -7.30
C ILE A 29 -4.24 -3.82 -7.66
N TYR A 30 -4.31 -2.94 -6.66
CA TYR A 30 -4.41 -1.50 -6.82
C TYR A 30 -3.09 -0.79 -7.16
N THR A 31 -2.20 -1.43 -7.92
CA THR A 31 -0.97 -0.79 -8.40
C THR A 31 -1.24 0.22 -9.51
N ASP A 32 -2.29 0.00 -10.30
CA ASP A 32 -2.63 0.80 -11.49
C ASP A 32 -3.66 1.91 -11.24
N ILE A 33 -4.07 2.13 -9.98
CA ILE A 33 -5.10 3.13 -9.68
C ILE A 33 -4.68 4.54 -10.07
N THR A 34 -5.65 5.33 -10.53
CA THR A 34 -5.42 6.73 -10.88
C THR A 34 -5.26 7.61 -9.63
N GLY A 35 -4.61 8.77 -9.79
CA GLY A 35 -4.49 9.75 -8.70
C GLY A 35 -5.86 10.16 -8.13
N GLN A 36 -6.88 10.27 -8.98
CA GLN A 36 -8.25 10.58 -8.55
C GLN A 36 -8.85 9.47 -7.68
N GLN A 37 -8.66 8.19 -8.06
CA GLN A 37 -9.09 7.05 -7.25
C GLN A 37 -8.35 7.02 -5.91
N GLN A 38 -7.04 7.25 -5.92
CA GLN A 38 -6.24 7.32 -4.71
C GLN A 38 -6.74 8.41 -3.75
N ILE A 39 -7.05 9.60 -4.26
CA ILE A 39 -7.62 10.70 -3.46
C ILE A 39 -8.98 10.28 -2.87
N ARG A 40 -9.85 9.63 -3.65
CA ARG A 40 -11.14 9.14 -3.17
C ARG A 40 -11.00 8.14 -2.03
N LEU A 41 -10.10 7.16 -2.17
CA LEU A 41 -9.86 6.16 -1.14
C LEU A 41 -9.23 6.79 0.12
N GLN A 42 -8.28 7.70 -0.05
CA GLN A 42 -7.67 8.43 1.07
C GLN A 42 -8.70 9.28 1.82
N ARG A 43 -9.65 9.90 1.12
CA ARG A 43 -10.78 10.63 1.75
C ARG A 43 -11.66 9.71 2.58
N LYS A 44 -11.98 8.50 2.08
CA LYS A 44 -12.73 7.49 2.85
C LYS A 44 -11.98 7.07 4.11
N LEU A 45 -10.67 6.83 4.01
CA LEU A 45 -9.86 6.49 5.17
C LEU A 45 -9.78 7.65 6.18
N ASN A 46 -9.65 8.90 5.70
CA ASN A 46 -9.68 10.08 6.55
C ASN A 46 -11.00 10.18 7.32
N THR A 47 -12.15 9.89 6.70
CA THR A 47 -13.44 9.82 7.41
C THR A 47 -13.42 8.77 8.52
N CYS A 48 -12.76 7.63 8.31
CA CYS A 48 -12.63 6.60 9.34
C CYS A 48 -11.74 7.06 10.51
N VAL A 49 -10.63 7.73 10.22
CA VAL A 49 -9.78 8.34 11.27
C VAL A 49 -10.57 9.38 12.07
N ARG A 50 -11.36 10.22 11.40
CA ARG A 50 -12.26 11.17 12.07
C ARG A 50 -13.25 10.48 12.99
N TYR A 51 -13.85 9.37 12.54
CA TYR A 51 -14.75 8.56 13.35
C TYR A 51 -14.06 7.99 14.60
N ILE A 52 -12.78 7.61 14.51
CA ILE A 52 -12.02 7.05 15.64
C ILE A 52 -11.64 8.13 16.65
N VAL A 53 -11.22 9.32 16.20
CA VAL A 53 -10.74 10.37 17.12
C VAL A 53 -11.83 11.35 17.53
N LYS A 54 -13.00 11.33 16.88
CA LYS A 54 -14.13 12.26 17.10
C LYS A 54 -13.82 13.73 16.84
N ILE A 55 -13.10 13.96 15.77
CA ILE A 55 -12.75 15.32 15.34
C ILE A 55 -13.78 15.86 14.35
N SER A 56 -13.85 17.17 14.23
CA SER A 56 -14.77 17.83 13.30
C SER A 56 -14.46 17.43 11.85
N LYS A 57 -15.45 17.51 10.95
CA LYS A 57 -15.27 17.21 9.52
C LYS A 57 -14.27 18.12 8.82
N TYR A 58 -14.02 19.31 9.36
CA TYR A 58 -13.12 20.33 8.83
C TYR A 58 -11.70 20.27 9.42
N GLU A 59 -11.49 19.50 10.48
CA GLU A 59 -10.22 19.47 11.21
C GLU A 59 -9.12 18.76 10.40
N HIS A 60 -7.85 19.09 10.59
CA HIS A 60 -6.80 18.44 9.80
C HIS A 60 -6.51 17.00 10.30
N VAL A 61 -6.55 16.00 9.41
CA VAL A 61 -6.51 14.57 9.83
C VAL A 61 -5.08 14.05 10.01
N THR A 62 -4.08 14.66 9.39
CA THR A 62 -2.75 14.07 9.22
C THR A 62 -2.04 13.73 10.54
N GLN A 63 -2.18 14.58 11.57
CA GLN A 63 -1.58 14.33 12.89
C GLN A 63 -2.09 13.05 13.57
N TYR A 64 -3.34 12.68 13.31
CA TYR A 64 -3.97 11.51 13.91
C TYR A 64 -3.49 10.19 13.32
N TYR A 65 -2.90 10.19 12.12
CA TYR A 65 -2.26 8.98 11.60
C TYR A 65 -1.07 8.58 12.46
N THR A 66 -0.23 9.54 12.85
CA THR A 66 0.91 9.32 13.74
C THR A 66 0.46 8.90 15.14
N GLU A 67 -0.55 9.58 15.72
CA GLU A 67 -1.09 9.21 17.04
C GLU A 67 -1.70 7.80 17.07
N LEU A 68 -2.45 7.43 16.01
CA LEU A 68 -3.03 6.08 15.89
C LEU A 68 -1.99 5.01 15.52
N ARG A 69 -0.75 5.41 15.17
CA ARG A 69 0.28 4.56 14.56
C ARG A 69 -0.22 3.87 13.29
N TRP A 70 -0.93 4.63 12.46
CA TRP A 70 -1.53 4.15 11.23
C TRP A 70 -0.76 4.63 10.01
N LEU A 71 -0.62 3.74 9.03
CA LEU A 71 -0.07 4.08 7.72
C LEU A 71 -1.14 4.72 6.84
N THR A 72 -0.73 5.68 6.02
CA THR A 72 -1.58 6.15 4.90
C THR A 72 -1.85 5.01 3.95
N LEU A 73 -2.93 5.10 3.16
CA LEU A 73 -3.30 4.04 2.23
C LEU A 73 -2.21 3.77 1.18
N SER A 74 -1.48 4.82 0.77
CA SER A 74 -0.35 4.71 -0.14
C SER A 74 0.81 3.91 0.48
N SER A 75 1.23 4.30 1.68
CA SER A 75 2.31 3.62 2.41
C SER A 75 1.95 2.16 2.73
N ARG A 76 0.68 1.91 3.09
CA ARG A 76 0.19 0.57 3.42
C ARG A 76 0.19 -0.35 2.20
N ARG A 77 -0.24 0.14 1.02
CA ARG A 77 -0.13 -0.61 -0.24
C ARG A 77 1.31 -0.97 -0.58
N LYS A 78 2.23 0.01 -0.47
CA LYS A 78 3.67 -0.24 -0.67
C LYS A 78 4.18 -1.33 0.27
N PHE A 79 3.85 -1.24 1.56
CA PHE A 79 4.23 -2.26 2.55
C PHE A 79 3.73 -3.67 2.18
N PHE A 80 2.44 -3.82 1.85
CA PHE A 80 1.91 -5.14 1.46
C PHE A 80 2.52 -5.66 0.16
N LEU A 81 2.78 -4.78 -0.79
CA LEU A 81 3.45 -5.13 -2.04
C LEU A 81 4.89 -5.60 -1.78
N SER A 82 5.66 -4.87 -0.96
CA SER A 82 7.00 -5.28 -0.52
C SER A 82 6.99 -6.64 0.19
N CYS A 83 6.03 -6.88 1.09
CA CYS A 83 5.88 -8.17 1.76
C CYS A 83 5.56 -9.31 0.77
N LEU A 84 4.73 -9.04 -0.24
CA LEU A 84 4.38 -10.02 -1.27
C LEU A 84 5.59 -10.39 -2.12
N ILE A 85 6.38 -9.40 -2.54
CA ILE A 85 7.63 -9.59 -3.30
C ILE A 85 8.63 -10.37 -2.46
N TYR A 86 8.83 -9.99 -1.19
CA TYR A 86 9.73 -10.70 -0.28
C TYR A 86 9.34 -12.17 -0.12
N LYS A 87 8.04 -12.46 0.05
CA LYS A 87 7.51 -13.83 0.11
C LYS A 87 7.71 -14.61 -1.19
N ALA A 88 7.64 -13.95 -2.34
CA ALA A 88 7.87 -14.57 -3.64
C ALA A 88 9.36 -14.88 -3.89
N LEU A 89 10.25 -13.93 -3.58
CA LEU A 89 11.67 -14.02 -3.89
C LEU A 89 12.47 -14.84 -2.88
N TYR A 90 12.19 -14.69 -1.58
CA TYR A 90 13.04 -15.27 -0.53
C TYR A 90 12.41 -16.49 0.14
N LEU A 91 11.08 -16.55 0.25
CA LEU A 91 10.40 -17.64 0.94
C LEU A 91 9.83 -18.72 0.00
N ASN A 92 9.90 -18.52 -1.33
CA ASN A 92 9.31 -19.40 -2.34
C ASN A 92 7.81 -19.70 -2.13
N GLN A 93 7.08 -18.85 -1.40
CA GLN A 93 5.67 -19.07 -1.04
C GLN A 93 4.68 -18.62 -2.14
N LYS A 94 5.17 -17.94 -3.19
CA LYS A 94 4.36 -17.38 -4.28
C LYS A 94 5.00 -17.67 -5.65
N PRO A 95 5.04 -18.94 -6.08
CA PRO A 95 5.78 -19.34 -7.28
C PRO A 95 5.23 -18.70 -8.56
N LEU A 96 3.93 -18.43 -8.64
CA LEU A 96 3.33 -17.76 -9.80
C LEU A 96 3.87 -16.34 -9.98
N ILE A 97 3.95 -15.58 -8.89
CA ILE A 97 4.49 -14.21 -8.90
C ILE A 97 6.00 -14.23 -9.14
N ARG A 98 6.71 -15.21 -8.58
CA ARG A 98 8.16 -15.36 -8.76
C ARG A 98 8.53 -15.56 -10.23
N ARG A 99 7.76 -16.33 -10.99
CA ARG A 99 8.04 -16.58 -12.42
C ARG A 99 8.14 -15.28 -13.23
N ASP A 100 7.29 -14.31 -12.89
CA ASP A 100 7.24 -13.03 -13.61
C ASP A 100 8.26 -12.00 -13.05
N LEU A 101 8.97 -12.33 -11.97
CA LEU A 101 10.00 -11.50 -11.33
C LEU A 101 11.37 -12.13 -11.55
N GLU A 102 11.96 -11.89 -12.72
CA GLU A 102 13.31 -12.33 -13.03
C GLU A 102 14.34 -11.57 -12.17
N ILE A 103 15.13 -12.33 -11.40
CA ILE A 103 16.20 -11.77 -10.57
C ILE A 103 17.39 -11.46 -11.48
N LEU A 104 17.79 -10.19 -11.53
CA LEU A 104 19.07 -9.82 -12.11
C LEU A 104 20.17 -10.36 -11.23
N GLU A 105 21.01 -11.25 -11.76
CA GLU A 105 22.35 -11.37 -11.18
C GLU A 105 23.04 -10.01 -11.35
N PRO A 106 23.61 -9.43 -10.27
CA PRO A 106 24.22 -8.11 -10.33
C PRO A 106 25.39 -8.16 -11.31
N ARG A 107 25.15 -7.70 -12.55
CA ARG A 107 26.21 -7.46 -13.51
C ARG A 107 26.95 -6.23 -13.03
N LEU A 108 28.02 -6.47 -12.25
CA LEU A 108 28.96 -5.44 -11.79
C LEU A 108 29.68 -4.81 -13.00
N ARG A 109 28.99 -3.99 -13.78
CA ARG A 109 29.62 -3.09 -14.75
C ARG A 109 30.02 -1.83 -13.99
N ARG A 110 31.33 -1.56 -13.96
CA ARG A 110 31.89 -0.33 -13.36
C ARG A 110 31.15 0.88 -13.92
N GLY A 111 30.46 1.62 -13.05
CA GLY A 111 29.78 2.87 -13.40
C GLY A 111 28.25 2.83 -13.35
N ASP A 112 27.61 1.67 -13.15
CA ASP A 112 26.15 1.61 -13.06
C ASP A 112 25.67 1.88 -11.63
N ILE A 113 25.12 3.07 -11.39
CA ILE A 113 24.54 3.50 -10.10
C ILE A 113 23.16 2.86 -9.89
N ARG A 114 22.58 2.24 -10.93
CA ARG A 114 21.27 1.59 -10.85
C ARG A 114 21.42 0.19 -10.28
N GLN A 115 21.34 0.06 -8.95
CA GLN A 115 21.14 -1.22 -8.27
C GLN A 115 19.70 -1.71 -8.48
N ALA A 116 19.32 -2.05 -9.72
CA ALA A 116 18.09 -2.78 -9.95
C ALA A 116 18.34 -4.27 -9.64
N TYR A 117 17.73 -4.79 -8.58
CA TYR A 117 17.82 -6.20 -8.20
C TYR A 117 16.95 -7.13 -9.08
N LEU A 118 16.10 -6.56 -9.94
CA LEU A 118 15.13 -7.27 -10.80
C LEU A 118 15.14 -6.69 -12.23
N GLU A 119 14.98 -7.53 -13.25
CA GLU A 119 14.93 -7.10 -14.66
C GLU A 119 13.67 -6.28 -14.94
N LEU A 120 13.84 -5.06 -15.46
CA LEU A 120 12.72 -4.23 -15.89
C LEU A 120 12.32 -4.62 -17.33
N PRO A 121 11.12 -5.18 -17.57
CA PRO A 121 10.69 -5.50 -18.91
C PRO A 121 10.43 -4.23 -19.73
N VAL A 122 10.66 -4.30 -21.03
CA VAL A 122 10.35 -3.20 -21.95
C VAL A 122 8.84 -3.02 -22.03
N TYR A 123 8.38 -1.77 -21.91
CA TYR A 123 6.96 -1.46 -21.97
C TYR A 123 6.67 -0.24 -22.83
N HIS A 124 5.54 -0.28 -23.53
CA HIS A 124 5.13 0.76 -24.48
C HIS A 124 3.78 1.43 -24.12
N SER A 125 3.10 0.96 -23.07
CA SER A 125 1.82 1.55 -22.64
C SER A 125 1.89 2.09 -21.21
N ALA A 126 1.23 3.23 -20.99
CA ALA A 126 1.10 3.84 -19.66
C ALA A 126 0.35 2.95 -18.65
N LYS A 127 -0.50 2.02 -19.14
CA LYS A 127 -1.18 1.04 -18.29
C LYS A 127 -0.20 -0.02 -17.79
N TYR A 128 0.65 -0.54 -18.67
CA TYR A 128 1.67 -1.52 -18.30
C TYR A 128 2.74 -0.90 -17.39
N GLU A 129 3.08 0.37 -17.58
CA GLU A 129 3.97 1.09 -16.66
C GLU A 129 3.48 1.07 -15.20
N LYS A 130 2.16 1.08 -15.00
CA LYS A 130 1.53 1.02 -13.67
C LYS A 130 1.07 -0.38 -13.28
N SER A 131 1.44 -1.38 -14.07
CA SER A 131 1.15 -2.77 -13.76
C SER A 131 1.83 -3.19 -12.46
N PHE A 132 1.35 -4.31 -11.93
CA PHE A 132 1.91 -4.93 -10.75
C PHE A 132 3.41 -5.19 -10.91
N LEU A 133 3.85 -5.74 -12.05
CA LEU A 133 5.25 -6.11 -12.29
C LEU A 133 6.18 -4.90 -12.22
N ILE A 134 5.86 -3.85 -12.96
CA ILE A 134 6.68 -2.63 -12.97
C ILE A 134 6.68 -1.95 -11.60
N SER A 135 5.53 -1.92 -10.92
CA SER A 135 5.41 -1.35 -9.57
C SER A 135 6.21 -2.15 -8.54
N ALA A 136 6.28 -3.47 -8.70
CA ALA A 136 7.03 -4.37 -7.84
C ALA A 136 8.54 -4.20 -8.00
N ILE A 137 9.03 -4.01 -9.24
CA ILE A 137 10.45 -3.78 -9.53
C ILE A 137 10.93 -2.41 -9.04
N LYS A 138 10.05 -1.40 -9.03
CA LYS A 138 10.36 -0.01 -8.63
C LYS A 138 10.32 0.24 -7.11
N ILE A 139 9.93 -0.75 -6.30
CA ILE A 139 9.82 -0.63 -4.83
C ILE A 139 11.18 -0.79 -4.16
#